data_AF-A0A1I4HIZ6-F1
#
_entry.id   AF-A0A1I4HIZ6-F1
#
_cell.length_a   1.000
_cell.length_b   1.000
_cell.length_c   1.000
_cell.angle_alpha   90.00
_cell.angle_beta   90.00
_cell.angle_gamma   90.00
#
_symmetry.space_group_name_H-M   'P 1'
#
loop_
_entity.id
_entity.type
_entity.pdbx_description
1 polymer ?
#
loop_
_entity_poly.entity_id
_entity_poly.type
_entity_poly.pdbx_seq_one_letter_code
_entity_poly.pdbx_strand_id
1 'polypeptide(L)' 'MAAKEYVDFMEELSSEEKEALKNNIDDIITDSPRTKLASQKVKYYLTKVGKGLATGLKDILIDFASETAKKIIMEA' A
#
# COMPACT_ATOMS: atom_id res chain seq x y z
N MET A 1 -4.40 -6.81 10.49
CA MET A 1 -5.13 -6.52 9.23
C MET A 1 -4.32 -7.19 8.15
N ALA A 2 -4.94 -8.03 7.34
CA ALA A 2 -4.24 -8.90 6.38
C ALA A 2 -3.20 -8.15 5.53
N ALA A 3 -3.51 -6.94 5.06
CA ALA A 3 -2.56 -6.11 4.30
C ALA A 3 -1.29 -5.74 5.08
N LYS A 4 -1.41 -5.40 6.37
CA LYS A 4 -0.26 -5.05 7.21
C LYS A 4 0.61 -6.26 7.52
N GLU A 5 -0.01 -7.43 7.72
CA GLU A 5 0.71 -8.69 7.92
C GLU A 5 1.41 -9.11 6.62
N TYR A 6 0.78 -8.85 5.47
CA TYR A 6 1.39 -9.12 4.16
C TYR A 6 2.67 -8.30 3.92
N VAL A 7 2.73 -7.06 4.42
CA VAL A 7 3.93 -6.20 4.35
C VAL A 7 5.13 -6.82 5.09
N ASP A 8 4.90 -7.66 6.11
CA ASP A 8 6.00 -8.28 6.84
C ASP A 8 6.83 -9.24 5.96
N PHE A 9 6.23 -9.83 4.93
CA PHE A 9 6.91 -10.69 3.94
C PHE A 9 7.77 -9.92 2.93
N MET A 10 7.70 -8.58 2.90
CA MET A 10 8.45 -7.76 1.96
C MET A 10 9.89 -7.54 2.43
N GLU A 11 10.74 -8.57 2.35
CA GLU A 11 12.14 -8.56 2.83
C GLU A 11 13.01 -7.48 2.16
N GLU A 12 12.60 -6.98 0.99
CA GLU A 12 13.26 -5.90 0.25
C GLU A 12 13.08 -4.52 0.91
N LEU A 13 12.09 -4.37 1.79
CA LEU A 13 11.87 -3.14 2.56
C LEU A 13 12.58 -3.23 3.91
N SER A 14 13.22 -2.14 4.31
CA SER A 14 13.70 -1.98 5.68
C SER A 14 12.55 -1.94 6.69
N SER A 15 12.85 -2.16 7.98
CA SER A 15 11.84 -2.11 9.05
C SER A 15 11.10 -0.76 9.11
N GLU A 16 11.81 0.34 8.89
CA GLU A 16 11.23 1.69 8.85
C GLU A 16 10.27 1.85 7.65
N GLU A 17 10.65 1.33 6.48
CA GLU A 17 9.80 1.36 5.29
C GLU A 17 8.56 0.47 5.43
N LYS A 18 8.70 -0.71 6.06
CA LYS A 18 7.56 -1.58 6.39
C LYS A 18 6.58 -0.86 7.31
N GLU A 19 7.08 -0.23 8.37
CA GLU A 19 6.23 0.51 9.31
C GLU A 19 5.56 1.72 8.62
N ALA A 20 6.32 2.47 7.82
CA ALA A 20 5.77 3.56 7.02
C ALA A 20 4.69 3.07 6.06
N LEU A 21 4.90 1.97 5.33
CA LEU A 21 3.90 1.38 4.43
C LEU A 21 2.64 0.98 5.22
N LYS A 22 2.78 0.31 6.36
CA LYS A 22 1.65 -0.06 7.24
C LYS A 22 0.85 1.16 7.69
N ASN A 23 1.51 2.25 8.06
CA ASN A 23 0.84 3.49 8.46
C ASN A 23 0.09 4.14 7.28
N ASN A 24 0.66 4.10 6.06
CA ASN A 24 -0.04 4.61 4.88
C ASN A 24 -1.23 3.72 4.46
N ILE A 25 -1.25 2.44 4.81
CA ILE A 25 -2.41 1.57 4.58
C ILE A 25 -3.63 2.08 5.35
N ASP A 26 -3.48 2.60 6.56
CA ASP A 26 -4.61 3.17 7.32
C ASP A 26 -5.19 4.42 6.64
N ASP A 27 -4.32 5.28 6.10
CA ASP A 27 -4.69 6.55 5.45
C ASP A 27 -5.41 6.37 4.09
N ILE A 28 -5.40 5.16 3.51
CA ILE A 28 -6.08 4.87 2.23
C ILE A 28 -7.43 4.15 2.37
N ILE A 29 -7.85 3.76 3.57
CA ILE A 29 -9.13 3.07 3.80
C ILE A 29 -10.31 4.02 3.53
N THR A 30 -10.21 5.24 4.04
CA THR A 30 -11.25 6.27 3.91
C THR A 30 -10.73 7.44 3.09
N ASP A 31 -11.57 8.00 2.24
CA ASP A 31 -11.25 9.23 1.51
C ASP A 31 -11.07 10.41 2.49
N SER A 32 -9.85 10.93 2.53
CA SER A 32 -9.43 12.03 3.39
C SER A 32 -8.41 12.91 2.65
N PRO A 33 -8.07 14.11 3.17
CA PRO A 33 -7.02 14.94 2.60
C PRO A 33 -5.65 14.23 2.51
N ARG A 34 -5.43 13.17 3.31
CA ARG A 34 -4.18 12.40 3.32
C ARG A 34 -4.15 11.29 2.27
N THR A 35 -5.29 10.84 1.78
CA THR A 35 -5.41 9.66 0.91
C THR A 35 -4.52 9.76 -0.33
N LYS A 36 -4.47 10.92 -0.99
CA LYS A 36 -3.62 11.10 -2.19
C LYS A 36 -2.14 10.91 -1.87
N LEU A 37 -1.66 11.50 -0.77
CA LEU A 37 -0.26 11.37 -0.36
C LEU A 37 0.06 9.92 0.05
N ALA A 38 -0.81 9.31 0.85
CA ALA A 38 -0.64 7.93 1.29
C ALA A 38 -0.62 6.96 0.10
N SER A 39 -1.50 7.17 -0.89
CA SER A 39 -1.56 6.35 -2.11
C SER A 39 -0.28 6.44 -2.93
N GLN A 40 0.31 7.64 -3.06
CA GLN A 40 1.60 7.82 -3.74
C GLN A 40 2.74 7.11 -2.98
N LYS A 41 2.73 7.18 -1.65
CA LYS A 41 3.72 6.47 -0.81
C LYS A 41 3.59 4.96 -0.92
N VAL A 42 2.37 4.42 -0.85
CA VAL A 42 2.09 2.99 -1.08
C VAL A 42 2.65 2.59 -2.45
N LYS A 43 2.29 3.32 -3.50
CA LYS A 43 2.78 3.05 -4.86
C LYS A 43 4.31 3.06 -4.95
N TYR A 44 4.96 4.02 -4.30
CA TYR A 44 6.42 4.09 -4.23
C TYR A 44 7.04 2.87 -3.53
N TYR A 45 6.48 2.40 -2.41
CA TYR A 45 6.99 1.18 -1.77
C TYR A 45 6.74 -0.06 -2.62
N LEU A 46 5.62 -0.12 -3.36
CA LEU A 46 5.35 -1.19 -4.32
C LEU A 46 6.38 -1.26 -5.46
N THR A 47 7.07 -0.16 -5.81
CA THR A 47 8.14 -0.21 -6.82
C THR A 47 9.45 -0.78 -6.28
N LYS A 48 9.60 -0.91 -4.95
CA LYS A 48 10.82 -1.42 -4.30
C LYS A 48 10.79 -2.93 -4.08
N VAL A 49 9.62 -3.54 -4.20
CA VAL A 49 9.43 -4.97 -3.94
C VAL A 49 9.22 -5.75 -5.24
N GLY A 50 9.42 -7.06 -5.18
CA GLY A 50 9.21 -7.94 -6.32
C GLY A 50 7.77 -7.86 -6.85
N LYS A 51 7.61 -7.98 -8.17
CA LYS A 51 6.29 -7.86 -8.85
C LYS A 51 5.21 -8.75 -8.24
N GLY A 52 5.55 -9.96 -7.80
CA GLY A 52 4.61 -10.88 -7.16
C GLY A 52 4.06 -10.33 -5.84
N LEU A 53 4.93 -9.78 -4.98
CA LEU A 53 4.53 -9.14 -3.73
C LEU A 53 3.75 -7.85 -3.99
N ALA A 54 4.15 -7.08 -5.01
CA ALA A 54 3.44 -5.87 -5.37
C ALA A 54 2.00 -6.15 -5.83
N THR A 55 1.82 -7.15 -6.70
CA THR A 55 0.48 -7.59 -7.14
C THR A 55 -0.33 -8.15 -5.99
N GLY A 56 0.24 -9.02 -5.16
CA GLY A 56 -0.49 -9.62 -4.04
C GLY A 56 -0.97 -8.57 -3.01
N LEU A 57 -0.16 -7.54 -2.72
CA LEU A 57 -0.63 -6.46 -1.86
C LEU A 57 -1.74 -5.64 -2.53
N LYS A 58 -1.63 -5.33 -3.84
CA LYS A 58 -2.69 -4.62 -4.58
C LYS A 58 -4.02 -5.39 -4.53
N ASP A 59 -3.98 -6.71 -4.69
CA ASP A 59 -5.16 -7.57 -4.61
C ASP A 59 -5.82 -7.52 -3.24
N ILE A 60 -5.04 -7.49 -2.15
CA ILE A 60 -5.58 -7.34 -0.79
C ILE A 60 -6.16 -5.93 -0.59
N LEU A 61 -5.51 -4.89 -1.12
CA LEU A 61 -5.95 -3.50 -0.94
C LEU A 61 -7.28 -3.21 -1.67
N ILE A 62 -7.61 -3.91 -2.76
CA ILE A 62 -8.82 -3.63 -3.55
C ILE A 62 -10.12 -3.86 -2.77
N ASP A 63 -10.10 -4.72 -1.77
CA ASP A 63 -11.27 -5.06 -0.97
C ASP A 63 -11.73 -3.92 -0.05
N PHE A 64 -10.83 -2.99 0.31
CA PHE A 64 -11.14 -1.98 1.34
C PHE A 64 -10.54 -0.59 1.11
N ALA A 65 -9.62 -0.41 0.16
CA ALA A 65 -9.09 0.90 -0.15
C ALA A 65 -10.18 1.82 -0.71
N SER A 66 -10.08 3.12 -0.44
CA SER A 66 -10.99 4.11 -1.01
C SER A 66 -10.87 4.19 -2.53
N GLU A 67 -11.91 4.72 -3.18
CA GLU A 67 -11.92 4.85 -4.64
C GLU A 67 -10.78 5.75 -5.14
N THR A 68 -10.46 6.83 -4.42
CA THR A 68 -9.29 7.68 -4.75
C THR A 68 -7.99 6.88 -4.67
N ALA A 69 -7.82 6.03 -3.66
CA ALA A 69 -6.61 5.26 -3.50
C ALA A 69 -6.45 4.20 -4.59
N LYS A 70 -7.52 3.47 -4.92
CA LYS A 70 -7.54 2.48 -6.00
C LYS A 70 -7.09 3.09 -7.32
N LYS A 71 -7.65 4.24 -7.71
CA LYS A 71 -7.27 4.96 -8.93
C LYS A 71 -5.77 5.25 -9.00
N ILE A 72 -5.19 5.72 -7.89
CA ILE A 72 -3.77 6.08 -7.86
C ILE A 72 -2.84 4.85 -7.88
N ILE A 73 -3.20 3.80 -7.14
CA ILE A 73 -2.37 2.62 -6.91
C ILE A 73 -2.47 1.62 -8.07
N MET A 74 -3.64 1.50 -8.69
CA MET A 74 -3.97 0.46 -9.67
C MET A 74 -3.92 0.93 -11.12
N GLU A 75 -4.25 2.19 -11.42
CA GLU A 75 -4.28 2.72 -12.80
C GLU A 75 -2.90 3.20 -13.27
N ALA A 76 -1.85 2.41 -13.02
CA ALA A 76 -0.50 2.69 -13.49
C ALA A 76 0.28 1.45 -13.91
#